data_AF-A0A2V9VF66-F1
#
_entry.id   AF-A0A2V9VF66-F1
#
_cell.length_a   1.000
_cell.length_b   1.000
_cell.length_c   1.000
_cell.angle_alpha   90.00
_cell.angle_beta   90.00
_cell.angle_gamma   90.00
#
_symmetry.space_group_name_H-M   'P 1'
#
loop_
_entity.id
_entity.type
_entity.pdbx_description
1 polymer ?
#
loop_
_entity_poly.entity_id
_entity_poly.type
_entity_poly.pdbx_seq_one_letter_code
_entity_poly.pdbx_strand_id
1 'polypeptide(L)' 'MYDVKIARVQRTLRWLEEDVPLLATRVKDLSPERQKQAKRFAASMIDQTRAELERLVRERTTWDEDVECPCEPAD' A
#
# COMPACT_ATOMS: atom_id res chain seq x y z
N MET A 1 -7.32 14.89 4.95
CA MET A 1 -7.62 13.54 5.54
C MET A 1 -6.84 12.43 4.83
N TYR A 2 -6.63 12.53 3.51
CA TYR A 2 -5.86 11.56 2.73
C TYR A 2 -4.39 11.51 3.10
N ASP A 3 -3.74 12.63 3.42
CA ASP A 3 -2.30 12.66 3.70
C ASP A 3 -1.89 11.78 4.88
N VAL A 4 -2.69 11.77 5.96
CA VAL A 4 -2.44 10.90 7.12
C VAL A 4 -2.62 9.42 6.75
N LYS A 5 -3.62 9.09 5.93
CA LYS A 5 -3.85 7.72 5.45
C LYS A 5 -2.73 7.28 4.51
N ILE A 6 -2.33 8.12 3.56
CA ILE A 6 -1.22 7.90 2.62
C ILE A 6 0.07 7.67 3.40
N ALA A 7 0.42 8.54 4.35
CA ALA A 7 1.63 8.40 5.16
C ALA A 7 1.64 7.09 5.96
N ARG A 8 0.49 6.67 6.49
CA ARG A 8 0.35 5.39 7.19
C ARG A 8 0.58 4.21 6.24
N VAL A 9 -0.04 4.20 5.06
CA VAL A 9 0.11 3.13 4.08
C VAL A 9 1.55 3.06 3.55
N GLN A 10 2.17 4.21 3.26
CA GLN A 10 3.59 4.28 2.88
C GLN A 10 4.51 3.70 3.95
N ARG A 11 4.26 3.99 5.22
CA ARG A 11 5.03 3.42 6.33
C ARG A 11 4.89 1.90 6.42
N THR A 12 3.67 1.40 6.30
CA THR A 12 3.40 -0.04 6.28
C THR A 12 4.09 -0.72 5.10
N LEU A 13 4.00 -0.15 3.90
CA LEU A 13 4.64 -0.68 2.71
C LEU A 13 6.16 -0.80 2.90
N ARG A 14 6.80 0.25 3.42
CA ARG A 14 8.23 0.25 3.70
C ARG A 14 8.62 -0.89 4.64
N TRP A 15 7.89 -1.07 5.74
CA TRP A 15 8.16 -2.15 6.69
C TRP A 15 8.02 -3.53 6.06
N LEU A 16 7.01 -3.73 5.20
CA LEU A 16 6.85 -4.99 4.50
C LEU A 16 8.03 -5.25 3.55
N GLU A 17 8.45 -4.25 2.80
CA GLU A 17 9.57 -4.35 1.85
C GLU A 17 10.92 -4.60 2.53
N GLU A 18 11.18 -3.92 3.66
CA GLU A 18 12.37 -4.13 4.49
C GLU A 18 12.41 -5.53 5.11
N ASP A 19 11.25 -6.15 5.33
CA ASP A 19 11.12 -7.45 5.97
C ASP A 19 11.28 -8.63 5.00
N VAL A 20 10.98 -8.44 3.71
CA VAL A 20 11.14 -9.46 2.64
C VAL A 20 12.47 -10.22 2.71
N PRO A 21 13.65 -9.58 2.79
CA PRO A 21 14.92 -10.29 2.85
C PRO A 21 15.07 -11.18 4.09
N LEU A 22 14.41 -10.84 5.20
CA LEU A 22 14.46 -11.60 6.45
C LEU A 22 13.47 -12.78 6.46
N LEU A 23 12.47 -12.76 5.58
CA LEU A 23 11.42 -13.76 5.53
C LEU A 23 11.97 -15.17 5.35
N ALA A 24 12.97 -15.35 4.48
CA ALA A 24 13.59 -16.66 4.22
C ALA A 24 14.17 -17.29 5.49
N THR A 25 14.80 -16.49 6.35
CA THR A 25 15.35 -16.95 7.63
C THR A 25 14.24 -17.31 8.62
N ARG A 26 13.14 -16.54 8.65
CA ARG A 26 12.03 -16.78 9.60
C ARG A 26 11.23 -18.04 9.28
N VAL A 27 11.13 -18.39 8.01
CA VAL A 27 10.35 -19.57 7.57
C VAL A 27 11.20 -20.83 7.41
N LYS A 28 12.51 -20.77 7.68
CA LYS A 28 13.46 -21.86 7.39
C LYS A 28 13.07 -23.20 8.02
N ASP A 29 12.45 -23.16 9.20
CA ASP A 29 12.07 -24.36 9.97
C ASP A 29 10.68 -24.91 9.57
N LEU A 30 9.99 -24.24 8.64
CA LEU A 30 8.74 -24.72 8.06
C LEU A 30 8.99 -25.69 6.91
N SER A 31 7.98 -26.52 6.60
CA SER A 31 8.01 -27.37 5.41
C SER A 31 8.12 -26.53 4.11
N PRO A 32 8.71 -27.07 3.03
CA PRO A 32 8.89 -26.34 1.77
C PRO A 32 7.59 -25.73 1.21
N GLU A 33 6.48 -26.45 1.35
CA GLU A 33 5.15 -25.97 0.95
C GLU A 33 4.72 -24.75 1.78
N ARG A 34 4.90 -24.80 3.11
CA ARG A 34 4.59 -23.67 3.99
C ARG A 34 5.53 -22.48 3.74
N GLN A 35 6.80 -22.71 3.42
CA GLN A 35 7.71 -21.65 3.01
C GLN A 35 7.25 -20.97 1.73
N LYS A 36 6.84 -21.75 0.72
CA LYS A 36 6.31 -21.24 -0.54
C LYS A 36 5.03 -20.42 -0.33
N GLN A 37 4.12 -20.92 0.49
CA GLN A 37 2.89 -20.20 0.85
C GLN A 37 3.19 -18.89 1.58
N ALA A 38 4.07 -18.90 2.58
CA ALA A 38 4.46 -17.69 3.32
C ALA A 38 5.08 -16.62 2.41
N LYS A 39 5.97 -17.03 1.49
CA LYS A 39 6.59 -16.12 0.52
C LYS A 39 5.55 -15.53 -0.45
N ARG A 40 4.62 -16.34 -0.96
CA ARG A 40 3.53 -15.87 -1.83
C ARG A 40 2.59 -14.93 -1.10
N PHE A 41 2.27 -15.23 0.15
CA PHE A 41 1.41 -14.39 0.97
C PHE A 41 2.05 -13.02 1.24
N ALA A 42 3.34 -13.00 1.62
CA ALA A 42 4.08 -11.75 1.82
C ALA A 42 4.14 -10.89 0.54
N ALA A 43 4.40 -11.51 -0.62
CA ALA A 43 4.35 -10.81 -1.90
C ALA A 43 2.96 -10.20 -2.19
N SER A 44 1.90 -10.99 -2.00
CA SER A 44 0.53 -10.52 -2.18
C SER A 44 0.17 -9.34 -1.26
N MET A 45 0.66 -9.33 -0.01
CA MET A 45 0.43 -8.21 0.89
C MET A 45 1.11 -6.93 0.42
N ILE A 46 2.33 -7.03 -0.11
CA ILE A 46 3.06 -5.88 -0.68
C ILE A 46 2.30 -5.34 -1.89
N ASP A 47 1.89 -6.21 -2.81
CA ASP A 47 1.16 -5.81 -4.02
C ASP A 47 -0.18 -5.13 -3.67
N GLN A 48 -0.94 -5.68 -2.73
CA GLN A 48 -2.18 -5.06 -2.25
C GLN A 48 -1.94 -3.69 -1.59
N THR A 49 -0.87 -3.57 -0.79
CA THR A 49 -0.54 -2.31 -0.12
C THR A 49 -0.10 -1.23 -1.13
N ARG A 50 0.61 -1.61 -2.19
CA ARG A 50 0.96 -0.71 -3.31
C ARG A 50 -0.28 -0.24 -4.05
N ALA A 51 -1.17 -1.16 -4.43
CA ALA A 51 -2.41 -0.81 -5.11
C ALA A 51 -3.29 0.13 -4.28
N GLU A 52 -3.37 -0.09 -2.96
CA GLU A 52 -4.09 0.81 -2.06
C GLU A 52 -3.44 2.19 -1.97
N LEU A 53 -2.09 2.26 -1.92
CA LEU A 53 -1.37 3.53 -1.95
C LEU A 53 -1.65 4.31 -3.23
N GLU A 54 -1.59 3.64 -4.39
CA GLU A 54 -1.90 4.24 -5.68
C GLU A 54 -3.33 4.78 -5.74
N ARG A 55 -4.30 4.01 -5.21
CA ARG A 55 -5.70 4.43 -5.10
C ARG A 55 -5.85 5.70 -4.25
N LEU A 56 -5.22 5.73 -3.07
CA LEU A 56 -5.30 6.87 -2.15
C LEU A 56 -4.65 8.13 -2.73
N VAL A 57 -3.53 7.99 -3.44
CA VAL A 57 -2.88 9.12 -4.13
C VAL A 57 -3.78 9.65 -5.23
N ARG A 58 -4.40 8.78 -6.04
CA ARG A 58 -5.35 9.19 -7.07
C ARG A 58 -6.56 9.93 -6.49
N GLU A 59 -7.16 9.39 -5.42
CA GLU A 59 -8.30 10.02 -4.74
C GLU A 59 -7.95 11.38 -4.15
N ARG A 60 -6.73 11.54 -3.61
CA ARG A 60 -6.24 12.83 -3.10
C ARG A 60 -6.12 13.86 -4.21
N THR A 61 -5.55 13.48 -5.35
CA THR A 61 -5.43 14.39 -6.51
C THR A 61 -6.79 14.82 -7.04
N THR A 62 -7.73 13.87 -7.23
CA THR A 62 -9.08 14.21 -7.69
C THR A 62 -9.82 15.13 -6.71
N TRP A 63 -9.67 14.91 -5.40
CA TRP A 63 -10.25 15.82 -4.40
C TRP A 63 -9.67 17.24 -4.54
N ASP A 64 -8.35 17.38 -4.67
CA ASP A 64 -7.73 18.70 -4.84
C ASP A 64 -8.25 19.41 -6.10
N GLU A 65 -8.42 18.67 -7.21
CA GLU A 65 -9.01 19.19 -8.46
C GLU A 65 -10.48 19.64 -8.30
N ASP A 66 -11.30 18.88 -7.56
CA ASP A 66 -12.70 19.23 -7.28
C ASP A 66 -12.86 20.45 -6.36
N VAL A 67 -11.91 20.67 -5.44
CA VAL A 67 -11.90 21.84 -4.53
C VAL A 67 -11.46 23.12 -5.25
N GLU A 68 -10.60 23.00 -6.27
CA GLU A 68 -10.09 24.15 -7.04
C GLU A 68 -11.05 24.65 -8.14
N CYS A 69 -12.18 24.00 -8.36
CA CYS A 69 -13.27 24.50 -9.21
C CYS A 69 -14.33 25.23 -8.37
N PRO A 70 -14.27 26.57 -8.19
CA PRO A 70 -15.47 27.31 -7.87
C PRO A 70 -16.37 27.25 -9.11
N CYS A 71 -17.33 26.33 -9.11
CA CYS A 71 -18.49 26.46 -9.97
C CYS A 71 -19.20 27.75 -9.58
N GLU A 72 -18.81 28.89 -10.16
CA GLU A 72 -19.61 30.10 -10.12
C GLU A 72 -20.92 29.79 -10.86
N PRO A 73 -22.09 29.96 -10.22
CA PRO A 73 -23.35 29.92 -10.96
C PRO A 73 -23.39 31.17 -11.84
N ALA A 74 -23.40 30.98 -13.15
CA ALA A 74 -23.76 32.05 -14.07
C ALA A 74 -25.28 32.31 -13.92
N ASP A 75 -25.63 33.57 -13.61
CA ASP A 75 -26.99 34.13 -13.51
C ASP A 75 -27.96 33.71 -14.62
#